data_AF-A0A422QF37-F1
#
_entry.id   AF-A0A422QF37-F1
#
_cell.length_a   1.000
_cell.length_b   1.000
_cell.length_c   1.000
_cell.angle_alpha   90.00
_cell.angle_beta   90.00
_cell.angle_gamma   90.00
#
_symmetry.space_group_name_H-M   'P 1'
#
loop_
_entity.id
_entity.type
_entity.pdbx_description
1 polymer ?
#
loop_
_entity_poly.entity_id
_entity_poly.type
_entity_poly.pdbx_seq_one_letter_code
_entity_poly.pdbx_strand_id
1 'polypeptide(L)'
;MTTGPDPSSLPPQATQVNRREFVLSVLSVAAASGAVGAGEAQAQPVDAALEVHTGGVPLSVVVNGEQRALTVDPRTSALDLLRERLALTGAKKGCDHGQC
;
A
#
# COMPACT_ATOMS: atom_id res chain seq x y z
N MET A 1 42.36 -29.04 2.11
CA MET A 1 41.58 -28.06 2.90
C MET A 1 41.00 -27.11 1.85
N THR A 2 39.80 -27.31 1.29
CA THR A 2 38.46 -27.34 1.91
C THR A 2 38.27 -26.16 2.87
N THR A 3 37.29 -25.27 2.73
CA THR A 3 36.04 -25.33 1.92
C THR A 3 35.69 -23.92 1.42
N GLY A 4 35.31 -23.77 0.14
CA GLY A 4 34.73 -22.52 -0.38
C GLY A 4 33.24 -22.39 0.03
N PRO A 5 32.64 -21.20 0.06
CA PRO A 5 31.25 -21.04 0.50
C PRO A 5 30.28 -21.86 -0.38
N ASP A 6 29.45 -22.64 0.29
CA ASP A 6 28.49 -23.57 -0.32
C ASP A 6 27.35 -22.80 -1.03
N PRO A 7 27.10 -23.01 -2.34
CA PRO A 7 26.01 -22.37 -3.07
C PRO A 7 24.60 -22.84 -2.64
N SER A 8 24.49 -23.80 -1.73
CA SER A 8 23.22 -24.42 -1.31
C SER A 8 22.41 -23.62 -0.29
N SER A 9 22.85 -22.43 0.13
CA SER A 9 22.16 -21.58 1.12
C SER A 9 21.23 -20.53 0.49
N LEU A 10 20.39 -20.95 -0.46
CA LEU A 10 19.24 -20.16 -0.88
C LEU A 10 18.20 -20.10 0.25
N PRO A 11 17.64 -18.92 0.59
CA PRO A 11 16.56 -18.84 1.57
C PRO A 11 15.33 -19.61 1.06
N PRO A 12 14.48 -20.16 1.95
CA PRO A 12 13.24 -20.80 1.54
C PRO A 12 12.38 -19.80 0.77
N GLN A 13 12.12 -20.10 -0.49
CA GLN A 13 11.33 -19.27 -1.39
C GLN A 13 9.97 -18.99 -0.74
N ALA A 14 9.70 -17.73 -0.43
CA ALA A 14 8.47 -17.33 0.26
C ALA A 14 7.25 -17.80 -0.52
N THR A 15 6.35 -18.54 0.15
CA THR A 15 5.17 -19.16 -0.45
C THR A 15 4.31 -18.13 -1.18
N GLN A 16 4.47 -18.07 -2.50
CA GLN A 16 3.76 -17.13 -3.35
C GLN A 16 2.33 -17.62 -3.57
N VAL A 17 1.43 -17.23 -2.66
CA VAL A 17 0.00 -17.55 -2.78
C VAL A 17 -0.57 -16.85 -4.01
N ASN A 18 -0.97 -17.63 -5.00
CA ASN A 18 -1.56 -17.12 -6.23
C ASN A 18 -2.97 -16.56 -5.93
N ARG A 19 -3.25 -15.33 -6.36
CA ARG A 19 -4.54 -14.63 -6.15
C ARG A 19 -5.73 -15.48 -6.60
N ARG A 20 -5.55 -16.31 -7.63
CA ARG A 20 -6.57 -17.22 -8.16
C ARG A 20 -6.99 -18.32 -7.18
N GLU A 21 -6.04 -18.87 -6.43
CA GLU A 21 -6.30 -19.89 -5.40
C GLU A 21 -7.03 -19.29 -4.20
N PHE A 22 -6.65 -18.06 -3.80
CA PHE A 22 -7.33 -17.35 -2.71
C PHE A 22 -8.80 -17.06 -3.05
N VAL A 23 -9.12 -16.64 -4.28
CA VAL A 23 -10.51 -16.40 -4.71
C VAL A 23 -11.34 -17.69 -4.74
N LEU A 24 -10.74 -18.82 -5.12
CA LEU A 24 -11.41 -20.13 -5.11
C LEU A 24 -11.66 -20.65 -3.68
N SER A 25 -10.80 -20.31 -2.72
CA SER A 25 -10.92 -20.72 -1.31
C SER A 25 -12.15 -20.16 -0.57
N VAL A 26 -12.83 -19.13 -1.08
CA VAL A 26 -13.94 -18.45 -0.38
C VAL A 26 -15.31 -19.13 -0.64
N LEU A 27 -15.39 -20.10 -1.55
CA LEU A 27 -16.67 -20.62 -2.07
C LEU A 27 -17.27 -21.84 -1.32
N SER A 28 -16.69 -22.29 -0.19
CA SER A 28 -16.97 -23.63 0.37
C SER A 28 -17.64 -23.66 1.76
N VAL A 29 -18.51 -22.70 2.09
CA VAL A 29 -19.40 -22.79 3.29
C VAL A 29 -20.87 -22.56 2.92
N ALA A 30 -21.54 -23.60 2.41
CA ALA A 30 -23.00 -23.60 2.21
C ALA A 30 -23.61 -25.02 2.10
N ALA A 31 -23.99 -25.62 3.25
CA ALA A 31 -25.00 -26.68 3.45
C ALA A 31 -24.92 -27.21 4.90
N ALA A 32 -25.98 -27.59 5.64
CA ALA A 32 -27.42 -27.34 5.64
C ALA A 32 -27.96 -27.88 7.01
N SER A 33 -29.19 -27.70 7.53
CA SER A 33 -30.47 -27.10 7.09
C SER A 33 -31.23 -26.58 8.34
N GLY A 34 -32.22 -25.67 8.21
CA GLY A 34 -33.13 -25.37 9.33
C GLY A 34 -34.15 -24.24 9.10
N ALA A 35 -35.44 -24.59 9.19
CA ALA A 35 -36.65 -23.75 9.37
C ALA A 35 -36.86 -22.49 8.48
N VAL A 36 -38.03 -22.46 7.83
CA VAL A 36 -38.57 -21.26 7.15
C VAL A 36 -39.02 -20.19 8.17
N GLY A 37 -38.11 -19.27 8.49
CA GLY A 37 -38.45 -17.99 9.11
C GLY A 37 -38.58 -16.91 8.04
N ALA A 38 -39.75 -16.29 7.92
CA ALA A 38 -39.88 -15.01 7.23
C ALA A 38 -39.28 -13.91 8.13
N GLY A 39 -37.97 -13.79 8.11
CA GLY A 39 -37.23 -12.68 8.69
C GLY A 39 -36.66 -11.84 7.57
N GLU A 40 -36.98 -10.54 7.57
CA GLU A 40 -36.56 -9.58 6.56
C GLU A 40 -35.12 -9.79 6.07
N ALA A 41 -34.94 -9.77 4.75
CA ALA A 41 -33.65 -9.51 4.15
C ALA A 41 -33.25 -8.07 4.53
N GLN A 42 -32.64 -7.92 5.71
CA GLN A 42 -32.09 -6.66 6.17
C GLN A 42 -30.93 -6.30 5.25
N ALA A 43 -31.26 -5.53 4.21
CA ALA A 43 -30.26 -4.88 3.37
C ALA A 43 -29.41 -4.01 4.29
N GLN A 44 -28.20 -4.47 4.59
CA GLN A 44 -27.22 -3.65 5.26
C GLN A 44 -27.01 -2.43 4.36
N PRO A 45 -27.20 -1.20 4.88
CA PRO A 45 -26.83 -0.02 4.13
C PRO A 45 -25.31 -0.11 3.97
N VAL A 46 -24.87 -0.48 2.77
CA VAL A 46 -23.51 -0.21 2.31
C VAL A 46 -23.42 1.28 2.06
N ASP A 47 -23.51 2.05 3.15
CA ASP A 47 -22.98 3.40 3.28
C ASP A 47 -21.44 3.30 3.32
N ALA A 48 -20.91 2.63 2.29
CA ALA A 48 -19.59 2.83 1.77
C ALA A 48 -19.59 4.21 1.12
N ALA A 49 -19.74 5.24 1.97
CA ALA A 49 -19.32 6.58 1.68
C ALA A 49 -17.91 6.43 1.10
N LEU A 50 -17.78 6.78 -0.18
CA LEU A 50 -16.50 6.79 -0.86
C LEU A 50 -15.66 7.85 -0.14
N GLU A 51 -14.88 7.43 0.86
CA GLU A 51 -13.94 8.29 1.57
C GLU A 51 -12.82 8.64 0.60
N VAL A 52 -13.12 9.63 -0.26
CA VAL A 52 -12.16 10.31 -1.10
C VAL A 52 -11.09 10.81 -0.15
N HIS A 53 -9.92 10.15 -0.15
CA HIS A 53 -8.77 10.51 0.66
C HIS A 53 -8.28 11.89 0.23
N THR A 54 -8.90 12.89 0.85
CA THR A 54 -8.70 14.34 0.64
C THR A 54 -7.87 14.93 1.78
N GLY A 55 -7.65 14.15 2.85
CA GLY A 55 -6.70 14.46 3.91
C GLY A 55 -5.27 14.13 3.49
N GLY A 56 -4.34 15.01 3.85
CA GLY A 56 -2.91 14.73 3.69
C GLY A 56 -2.42 13.66 4.68
N VAL A 57 -1.37 12.95 4.29
CA VAL A 57 -0.75 11.86 5.04
C VAL A 57 0.38 12.41 5.92
N PRO A 58 0.50 12.00 7.21
CA PRO A 58 1.65 12.34 8.04
C PRO A 58 2.92 11.62 7.53
N LEU A 59 3.99 12.38 7.38
CA LEU A 59 5.28 11.95 6.85
C LEU A 59 6.41 12.45 7.76
N SER A 60 7.29 11.54 8.16
CA SER A 60 8.57 11.86 8.82
C SER A 60 9.72 11.56 7.86
N VAL A 61 10.56 12.56 7.60
CA VAL A 61 11.66 12.50 6.62
C VAL A 61 12.91 13.18 7.19
N VAL A 62 14.10 12.75 6.76
CA VAL A 62 15.36 13.45 7.04
C VAL A 62 15.81 14.15 5.76
N VAL A 63 16.05 15.46 5.83
CA VAL A 63 16.51 16.27 4.68
C VAL A 63 17.78 17.00 5.11
N ASN A 64 18.88 16.77 4.39
CA ASN A 64 20.20 17.35 4.69
C ASN A 64 20.67 17.12 6.14
N GLY A 65 20.31 15.97 6.73
CA GLY A 65 20.62 15.61 8.12
C GLY A 65 19.59 16.12 9.16
N GLU A 66 18.64 16.95 8.78
CA GLU A 66 17.60 17.50 9.66
C GLU A 66 16.32 16.66 9.61
N GLN A 67 15.86 16.19 10.77
CA GLN A 67 14.59 15.47 10.88
C GLN A 67 13.41 16.44 10.79
N ARG A 68 12.47 16.16 9.87
CA ARG A 68 11.27 16.96 9.63
C ARG A 68 10.03 16.06 9.66
N ALA A 69 8.98 16.53 10.33
CA ALA A 69 7.66 15.88 10.37
C ALA A 69 6.61 16.83 9.80
N LEU A 70 5.76 16.34 8.90
CA LEU A 70 4.86 17.17 8.11
C LEU A 70 3.67 16.36 7.57
N THR A 71 2.58 17.04 7.23
CA THR A 71 1.44 16.44 6.53
C THR A 71 1.46 16.84 5.05
N VAL A 72 1.35 15.87 4.14
CA VAL A 72 1.50 16.06 2.68
C VAL A 72 0.34 15.46 1.89
N ASP A 73 -0.05 16.06 0.77
CA ASP A 73 -0.91 15.36 -0.20
C ASP A 73 -0.12 14.17 -0.78
N PRO A 74 -0.65 12.93 -0.80
CA PRO A 74 0.07 11.74 -1.27
C PRO A 74 0.46 11.78 -2.76
N ARG A 75 -0.05 12.74 -3.54
CA ARG A 75 0.34 13.01 -4.94
C ARG A 75 1.54 13.96 -5.06
N THR A 76 1.98 14.58 -3.96
CA THR A 76 3.13 15.51 -3.95
C THR A 76 4.40 14.75 -4.28
N SER A 77 5.11 15.13 -5.35
CA SER A 77 6.42 14.55 -5.65
C SER A 77 7.44 14.95 -4.57
N ALA A 78 8.47 14.13 -4.32
CA ALA A 78 9.54 14.49 -3.39
C ALA A 78 10.26 15.79 -3.81
N LEU A 79 10.32 16.05 -5.12
CA LEU A 79 10.89 17.27 -5.69
C LEU A 79 10.04 18.51 -5.35
N ASP A 80 8.72 18.43 -5.53
CA ASP A 80 7.80 19.53 -5.20
C ASP A 80 7.72 19.76 -3.69
N LEU A 81 7.83 18.69 -2.89
CA LEU A 81 7.96 18.79 -1.44
C LEU A 81 9.20 19.62 -1.05
N LEU A 82 10.38 19.26 -1.59
CA LEU A 82 11.62 19.98 -1.30
C LEU A 82 11.53 21.45 -1.71
N ARG A 83 11.06 21.72 -2.94
CA ARG A 83 11.06 23.07 -3.51
C ARG A 83 9.99 23.98 -2.93
N GLU A 84 8.75 23.52 -2.88
CA GLU A 84 7.58 24.38 -2.65
C GLU A 84 7.12 24.37 -1.18
N ARG A 85 7.36 23.27 -0.45
CA ARG A 85 7.00 23.14 0.98
C ARG A 85 8.18 23.40 1.91
N LEU A 86 9.40 23.06 1.50
CA LEU A 86 10.63 23.25 2.30
C LEU A 86 11.53 24.39 1.78
N ALA A 87 11.14 25.08 0.70
CA ALA A 87 11.89 26.18 0.07
C ALA A 87 13.31 25.83 -0.42
N LEU A 88 13.63 24.54 -0.61
CA LEU A 88 14.93 24.03 -1.05
C LEU A 88 15.01 23.98 -2.59
N THR A 89 15.19 25.15 -3.21
CA THR A 89 15.11 25.37 -4.67
C THR A 89 16.33 24.89 -5.49
N GLY A 90 17.31 24.25 -4.83
CA GLY A 90 18.48 23.66 -5.48
C GLY A 90 18.13 22.52 -6.44
N ALA A 91 17.19 21.65 -6.02
CA ALA A 91 16.64 20.61 -6.87
C ALA A 91 15.75 21.20 -7.97
N LYS A 92 15.98 20.76 -9.22
CA LYS A 92 15.33 21.33 -10.42
C LYS A 92 14.26 20.39 -10.96
N LYS A 93 13.13 20.95 -11.37
CA LYS A 93 12.13 20.27 -12.21
C LYS A 93 12.49 20.51 -13.66
N GLY A 94 12.85 19.45 -14.37
CA GLY A 94 13.09 19.45 -15.81
C GLY A 94 11.79 19.16 -16.56
N CYS A 95 11.69 17.96 -17.13
CA CYS A 95 10.53 17.49 -17.90
C CYS A 95 9.35 16.96 -17.06
N ASP A 96 9.50 16.88 -15.73
CA ASP A 96 8.53 16.30 -14.77
C ASP A 96 8.10 14.83 -15.01
N HIS A 97 8.79 14.14 -15.92
CA HIS A 97 8.49 12.76 -16.34
C HIS A 97 9.73 11.84 -16.33
N GLY A 98 10.80 12.24 -15.64
CA GLY A 98 12.00 11.42 -15.43
C GLY A 98 12.91 11.23 -16.66
N GLN A 99 12.79 12.09 -17.67
CA GLN A 99 13.57 12.05 -18.92
C GLN A 99 14.78 13.00 -18.93
N CYS A 100 14.90 13.89 -17.93
CA CYS A 100 16.03 14.80 -17.71
C CYS A 100 16.13 15.24 -16.24
#